data_AF-A0A520XLL4-F1
#
_entry.id   AF-A0A520XLL4-F1
#
_cell.length_a   1.000
_cell.length_b   1.000
_cell.length_c   1.000
_cell.angle_alpha   90.00
_cell.angle_beta   90.00
_cell.angle_gamma   90.00
#
_symmetry.space_group_name_H-M   'P 1'
#
loop_
_entity.id
_entity.type
_entity.pdbx_description
1 polymer ?
#
loop_
_entity_poly.entity_id
_entity_poly.type
_entity_poly.pdbx_seq_one_letter_code
_entity_poly.pdbx_strand_id
1 'polypeptide(L)'
;MKRIPAIKSVMTPFPYTIGIDDSLAVAAEMMEEHGFRHLPVVEGTELVGVLSDRRVREALESARNEGGVPRVRQVKALEAYVVELDDRLDNVVLAMADRHLDSALVVKNRRLVGIFTSTDACRCLGESLRSEFSVHGDDVA
;
A
#
# COMPACT_ATOMS: atom_id res chain seq x y z
N MET A 1 -15.05 26.35 7.24
CA MET A 1 -13.85 25.75 6.61
C MET A 1 -13.88 24.24 6.82
N LYS A 2 -13.67 23.45 5.76
CA LYS A 2 -13.49 21.99 5.89
C LYS A 2 -12.15 21.74 6.60
N ARG A 3 -12.13 20.80 7.56
CA ARG A 3 -10.88 20.37 8.20
C ARG A 3 -10.22 19.30 7.33
N ILE A 4 -8.89 19.28 7.32
CA ILE A 4 -8.14 18.21 6.64
C ILE A 4 -8.38 16.90 7.39
N PRO A 5 -8.77 15.81 6.69
CA PRO A 5 -9.04 14.53 7.33
C PRO A 5 -7.75 13.85 7.80
N ALA A 6 -7.90 12.96 8.77
CA ALA A 6 -6.85 12.00 9.14
C ALA A 6 -6.88 10.80 8.20
N ILE A 7 -5.74 10.13 8.00
CA ILE A 7 -5.63 9.01 7.05
C ILE A 7 -6.60 7.86 7.33
N LYS A 8 -6.98 7.65 8.61
CA LYS A 8 -7.96 6.64 9.01
C LYS A 8 -9.32 6.73 8.33
N SER A 9 -9.70 7.90 7.78
CA SER A 9 -10.99 8.05 7.11
C SER A 9 -11.00 7.47 5.69
N VAL A 10 -9.84 7.16 5.11
CA VAL A 10 -9.71 6.77 3.69
C VAL A 10 -8.78 5.58 3.45
N MET A 11 -8.06 5.10 4.47
CA MET A 11 -7.24 3.89 4.35
C MET A 11 -8.10 2.64 4.14
N THR A 12 -7.50 1.60 3.56
CA THR A 12 -8.06 0.24 3.59
C THR A 12 -7.72 -0.41 4.94
N PRO A 13 -8.70 -0.77 5.77
CA PRO A 13 -8.45 -1.35 7.09
C PRO A 13 -8.10 -2.85 7.00
N PHE A 14 -7.36 -3.34 7.98
CA PHE A 14 -7.04 -4.77 8.16
C PHE A 14 -6.51 -5.46 6.87
N PRO A 15 -5.39 -4.98 6.28
CA PRO A 15 -4.84 -5.57 5.07
C PRO A 15 -4.38 -7.01 5.33
N TYR A 16 -4.43 -7.83 4.27
CA TYR A 16 -3.74 -9.11 4.26
C TYR A 16 -2.24 -8.90 4.51
N THR A 17 -1.61 -9.83 5.23
CA THR A 17 -0.18 -9.80 5.53
C THR A 17 0.48 -11.08 5.08
N ILE A 18 1.79 -11.02 4.84
CA ILE A 18 2.59 -12.20 4.53
C ILE A 18 3.77 -12.35 5.49
N GLY A 19 4.08 -13.57 5.89
CA GLY A 19 5.21 -13.87 6.75
C GLY A 19 6.54 -13.77 6.00
N ILE A 20 7.60 -13.39 6.71
CA ILE A 20 8.95 -13.33 6.15
C ILE A 20 9.45 -14.70 5.63
N ASP A 21 8.84 -15.79 6.11
CA ASP A 21 9.15 -17.16 5.74
C ASP A 21 8.28 -17.72 4.63
N ASP A 22 7.22 -17.04 4.24
CA ASP A 22 6.39 -17.52 3.16
C ASP A 22 7.12 -17.44 1.82
N SER A 23 6.69 -18.28 0.88
CA SER A 23 7.25 -18.28 -0.46
C SER A 23 6.80 -17.06 -1.26
N LEU A 24 7.65 -16.62 -2.19
CA LEU A 24 7.27 -15.57 -3.14
C LEU A 24 6.14 -15.99 -4.09
N ALA A 25 5.97 -17.30 -4.33
CA ALA A 25 4.85 -17.81 -5.11
C ALA A 25 3.51 -17.56 -4.39
N VAL A 26 3.45 -17.83 -3.08
CA VAL A 26 2.27 -17.51 -2.25
C VAL A 26 1.99 -16.00 -2.25
N ALA A 27 3.04 -15.17 -2.16
CA ALA A 27 2.90 -13.72 -2.27
C ALA A 27 2.25 -13.30 -3.59
N ALA A 28 2.73 -13.85 -4.71
CA ALA A 28 2.22 -13.57 -6.05
C ALA A 28 0.76 -14.00 -6.20
N GLU A 29 0.43 -15.21 -5.72
CA GLU A 29 -0.92 -15.77 -5.76
C GLU A 29 -1.91 -14.90 -4.96
N MET A 30 -1.55 -14.50 -3.74
CA MET A 30 -2.40 -13.60 -2.93
C MET A 30 -2.65 -12.25 -3.61
N MET A 31 -1.62 -11.68 -4.25
CA MET A 31 -1.74 -10.41 -4.99
C MET A 31 -2.67 -10.55 -6.21
N GLU A 32 -2.55 -11.65 -6.96
CA GLU A 32 -3.39 -11.93 -8.12
C GLU A 32 -4.84 -12.22 -7.72
N GLU A 33 -5.06 -13.09 -6.74
CA GLU A 33 -6.39 -13.52 -6.29
C GLU A 33 -7.21 -12.35 -5.75
N HIS A 34 -6.58 -11.48 -4.96
CA HIS A 34 -7.28 -10.39 -4.27
C HIS A 34 -7.16 -9.04 -4.98
N GLY A 35 -6.41 -8.95 -6.08
CA GLY A 35 -6.30 -7.74 -6.90
C GLY A 35 -5.58 -6.57 -6.24
N PHE A 36 -4.66 -6.83 -5.30
CA PHE A 36 -3.79 -5.80 -4.72
C PHE A 36 -2.33 -6.02 -5.13
N ARG A 37 -1.51 -4.97 -5.01
CA ARG A 37 -0.09 -5.00 -5.43
C ARG A 37 0.90 -4.78 -4.30
N HIS A 38 0.42 -4.64 -3.07
CA HIS A 38 1.23 -4.40 -1.88
C HIS A 38 0.80 -5.33 -0.77
N LEU A 39 1.76 -6.03 -0.18
CA LEU A 39 1.59 -6.92 0.97
C LEU A 39 2.48 -6.44 2.12
N PRO A 40 1.91 -5.97 3.23
CA PRO A 40 2.65 -5.82 4.48
C PRO A 40 3.32 -7.14 4.87
N VAL A 41 4.61 -7.07 5.22
CA VAL A 41 5.42 -8.21 5.63
C VAL A 41 5.56 -8.22 7.14
N VAL A 42 5.38 -9.39 7.74
CA VAL A 42 5.50 -9.59 9.19
C VAL A 42 6.50 -10.67 9.55
N GLU A 43 7.16 -10.52 10.70
CA GLU A 43 7.87 -11.59 11.39
C GLU A 43 7.14 -11.88 12.70
N GLY A 44 6.37 -12.97 12.72
CA GLY A 44 5.40 -13.24 13.78
C GLY A 44 4.31 -12.16 13.82
N THR A 45 4.40 -11.22 14.77
CA THR A 45 3.44 -10.11 14.91
C THR A 45 4.05 -8.74 14.62
N GLU A 46 5.36 -8.71 14.36
CA GLU A 46 6.09 -7.47 14.10
C GLU A 46 6.02 -7.13 12.61
N LEU A 47 5.68 -5.87 12.32
CA LEU A 47 5.71 -5.35 10.96
C LEU A 47 7.16 -5.06 10.57
N VAL A 48 7.67 -5.79 9.57
CA VAL A 48 9.06 -5.68 9.13
C VAL A 48 9.20 -4.94 7.79
N GLY A 49 8.11 -4.77 7.04
CA GLY A 49 8.17 -4.07 5.78
C GLY A 49 6.94 -4.16 4.90
N VAL A 50 7.11 -3.83 3.62
CA VAL A 50 6.09 -4.01 2.57
C VAL A 50 6.72 -4.62 1.33
N LEU A 51 6.03 -5.58 0.74
CA LEU A 51 6.39 -6.26 -0.48
C LEU A 51 5.47 -5.78 -1.61
N SER A 52 6.03 -5.37 -2.75
CA SER A 52 5.24 -5.00 -3.93
C SER A 52 5.28 -6.07 -5.01
N ASP A 53 4.24 -6.15 -5.84
CA ASP A 53 4.15 -7.09 -6.98
C ASP A 53 5.39 -7.01 -7.88
N ARG A 54 5.87 -5.79 -8.15
CA ARG A 54 7.12 -5.59 -8.91
C ARG A 54 8.31 -6.30 -8.27
N ARG A 55 8.47 -6.19 -6.95
CA ARG A 55 9.58 -6.84 -6.21
C ARG A 55 9.44 -8.35 -6.20
N VAL A 56 8.22 -8.87 -6.09
CA VAL A 56 7.94 -10.31 -6.18
C VAL A 56 8.40 -10.84 -7.54
N ARG A 57 8.02 -10.17 -8.63
CA ARG A 57 8.41 -10.56 -10.00
C ARG A 57 9.93 -10.53 -10.19
N GLU A 58 10.59 -9.41 -9.82
CA GLU A 58 12.04 -9.26 -9.89
C GLU A 58 12.79 -10.38 -9.12
N ALA A 59 12.32 -10.70 -7.92
CA ALA A 59 12.94 -11.71 -7.07
C ALA A 59 12.67 -13.14 -7.57
N LEU A 60 11.47 -13.44 -8.08
CA LEU A 60 11.16 -14.72 -8.70
C LEU A 60 12.01 -14.97 -9.95
N GLU A 61 12.19 -13.96 -10.79
CA GLU A 61 13.07 -14.03 -11.97
C GLU A 61 14.52 -14.30 -11.60
N SER A 62 15.03 -13.60 -10.57
CA SER A 62 16.40 -13.78 -10.07
C SER A 62 16.62 -15.19 -9.50
N ALA A 63 15.63 -15.73 -8.78
CA ALA A 63 15.72 -17.03 -8.13
C ALA A 63 15.62 -18.23 -9.08
N ARG A 64 15.21 -18.04 -10.35
CA ARG A 64 15.10 -19.12 -11.35
C ARG A 64 16.40 -19.92 -11.52
N ASN A 65 17.54 -19.31 -11.25
CA ASN A 65 18.85 -19.91 -11.44
C ASN A 65 19.46 -20.50 -10.15
N GLU A 66 18.85 -20.28 -8.97
CA GLU A 66 19.50 -20.55 -7.68
C GLU A 66 19.06 -21.85 -7.00
N GLY A 67 18.00 -22.51 -7.48
CA GLY A 67 17.49 -23.74 -6.88
C GLY A 67 16.81 -23.51 -5.53
N GLY A 68 15.73 -24.26 -5.26
CA GLY A 68 14.91 -24.08 -4.05
C GLY A 68 13.75 -23.10 -4.23
N VAL A 69 12.95 -22.94 -3.18
CA VAL A 69 11.76 -22.08 -3.19
C VAL A 69 12.14 -20.70 -2.62
N PRO A 70 12.09 -19.62 -3.42
CA PRO A 70 12.44 -18.29 -2.92
C PRO A 70 11.39 -17.80 -1.92
N ARG A 71 11.87 -17.20 -0.83
CA ARG A 71 11.08 -16.71 0.32
C ARG A 71 11.13 -15.19 0.43
N VAL A 72 10.14 -14.62 1.10
CA VAL A 72 10.01 -13.18 1.32
C VAL A 72 11.27 -12.57 1.97
N ARG A 73 11.88 -13.24 2.96
CA ARG A 73 13.12 -12.81 3.62
C ARG A 73 14.31 -12.56 2.68
N GLN A 74 14.29 -13.12 1.47
CA GLN A 74 15.37 -12.97 0.49
C GLN A 74 15.20 -11.70 -0.37
N VAL A 75 14.05 -11.04 -0.32
CA VAL A 75 13.77 -9.82 -1.08
C VAL A 75 14.49 -8.65 -0.45
N LYS A 76 15.31 -7.95 -1.24
CA LYS A 76 16.00 -6.74 -0.82
C LYS A 76 15.03 -5.56 -0.78
N ALA A 77 15.22 -4.66 0.19
CA ALA A 77 14.49 -3.40 0.35
C ALA A 77 12.97 -3.57 0.55
N LEU A 78 12.59 -4.16 1.68
CA LEU A 78 11.20 -4.18 2.19
C LEU A 78 10.82 -2.86 2.91
N GLU A 79 11.49 -1.75 2.60
CA GLU A 79 11.32 -0.49 3.31
C GLU A 79 9.85 -0.02 3.22
N ALA A 80 9.24 0.14 4.41
CA ALA A 80 7.87 0.63 4.52
C ALA A 80 7.86 2.10 4.93
N TYR A 81 7.05 2.89 4.25
CA TYR A 81 6.62 4.18 4.79
C TYR A 81 5.49 3.93 5.79
N VAL A 82 5.77 4.22 7.06
CA VAL A 82 4.83 3.97 8.17
C VAL A 82 4.31 5.30 8.70
N VAL A 83 3.00 5.36 8.94
CA VAL A 83 2.29 6.55 9.44
C VAL A 83 1.35 6.15 10.57
N GLU A 84 1.08 7.08 11.49
CA GLU A 84 0.12 6.86 12.57
C GLU A 84 -1.32 7.05 12.07
N LEU A 85 -2.27 6.35 12.68
CA LEU A 85 -3.69 6.35 12.29
C LEU A 85 -4.33 7.76 12.27
N ASP A 86 -3.81 8.67 13.10
CA ASP A 86 -4.31 10.04 13.23
C ASP A 86 -3.50 11.05 12.41
N ASP A 87 -2.50 10.62 11.63
CA ASP A 87 -1.72 11.49 10.75
C ASP A 87 -2.62 12.16 9.69
N ARG A 88 -2.32 13.42 9.39
CA ARG A 88 -3.09 14.20 8.41
C ARG A 88 -2.88 13.66 7.01
N LEU A 89 -3.98 13.52 6.26
CA LEU A 89 -3.96 12.94 4.92
C LEU A 89 -3.12 13.76 3.93
N ASP A 90 -3.12 15.09 4.03
CA ASP A 90 -2.36 15.96 3.13
C ASP A 90 -0.85 15.73 3.25
N ASN A 91 -0.34 15.67 4.48
CA ASN A 91 1.07 15.36 4.74
C ASN A 91 1.47 13.98 4.18
N VAL A 92 0.58 12.99 4.34
CA VAL A 92 0.86 11.63 3.85
C VAL A 92 0.89 11.59 2.32
N VAL A 93 -0.10 12.18 1.65
CA VAL A 93 -0.17 12.19 0.17
C VAL A 93 0.98 13.00 -0.44
N LEU A 94 1.33 14.16 0.14
CA LEU A 94 2.48 14.94 -0.33
C LEU A 94 3.79 14.18 -0.14
N ALA A 95 4.00 13.56 1.02
CA ALA A 95 5.20 12.73 1.25
C ALA A 95 5.27 11.54 0.29
N MET A 96 4.13 10.91 -0.03
CA MET A 96 4.08 9.85 -1.04
C MET A 96 4.47 10.36 -2.43
N ALA A 97 3.97 11.52 -2.84
CA ALA A 97 4.30 12.14 -4.12
C ALA A 97 5.79 12.52 -4.21
N ASP A 98 6.30 13.23 -3.20
CA ASP A 98 7.68 13.75 -3.16
C ASP A 98 8.73 12.64 -3.12
N ARG A 99 8.40 11.51 -2.48
CA ARG A 99 9.31 10.37 -2.29
C ARG A 99 9.02 9.22 -3.25
N HIS A 100 8.07 9.39 -4.18
CA HIS A 100 7.64 8.37 -5.15
C HIS A 100 7.24 7.04 -4.49
N LEU A 101 6.41 7.11 -3.44
CA LEU A 101 5.96 5.95 -2.68
C LEU A 101 4.55 5.55 -3.10
N ASP A 102 4.36 4.26 -3.36
CA ASP A 102 3.06 3.72 -3.81
C ASP A 102 2.12 3.32 -2.65
N SER A 103 2.64 3.24 -1.43
CA SER A 103 1.86 2.88 -0.24
C SER A 103 2.41 3.47 1.05
N ALA A 104 1.51 3.64 2.03
CA ALA A 104 1.80 3.94 3.41
C ALA A 104 1.12 2.88 4.30
N LEU A 105 1.91 2.25 5.18
CA LEU A 105 1.40 1.33 6.19
C LEU A 105 0.90 2.15 7.38
N VAL A 106 -0.36 1.96 7.76
CA VAL A 106 -1.00 2.71 8.84
C VAL A 106 -0.99 1.89 10.10
N VAL A 107 -0.40 2.46 11.16
CA VAL A 107 -0.28 1.81 12.46
C VAL A 107 -1.06 2.54 13.55
N LYS A 108 -1.42 1.81 14.60
CA LYS A 108 -1.92 2.35 15.86
C LYS A 108 -1.31 1.56 17.00
N ASN A 109 -0.67 2.24 17.96
CA ASN A 109 0.00 1.57 19.08
C ASN A 109 0.96 0.47 18.60
N ARG A 110 1.73 0.75 17.54
CA ARG A 110 2.68 -0.19 16.89
C ARG A 110 2.05 -1.40 16.19
N ARG A 111 0.73 -1.49 16.08
CA ARG A 111 0.04 -2.54 15.33
C ARG A 111 -0.38 -2.02 13.97
N LEU A 112 -0.15 -2.81 12.94
CA LEU A 112 -0.70 -2.55 11.61
C LEU A 112 -2.23 -2.60 11.68
N VAL A 113 -2.87 -1.52 11.26
CA VAL A 113 -4.34 -1.38 11.25
C VAL A 113 -4.90 -1.04 9.87
N GLY A 114 -4.05 -0.60 8.94
CA GLY A 114 -4.47 -0.27 7.60
C GLY A 114 -3.31 -0.11 6.63
N ILE A 115 -3.67 0.05 5.37
CA ILE A 115 -2.78 0.47 4.29
C ILE A 115 -3.48 1.56 3.48
N PHE A 116 -2.72 2.54 3.03
CA PHE A 116 -3.18 3.56 2.08
C PHE A 116 -2.29 3.51 0.85
N THR A 117 -2.89 3.51 -0.34
CA THR A 117 -2.17 3.34 -1.61
C THR A 117 -2.48 4.45 -2.59
N SER A 118 -1.72 4.52 -3.69
CA SER A 118 -2.04 5.43 -4.81
C SER A 118 -3.48 5.23 -5.35
N THR A 119 -4.03 4.02 -5.26
CA THR A 119 -5.43 3.75 -5.61
C THR A 119 -6.40 4.50 -4.70
N ASP A 120 -6.14 4.49 -3.39
CA ASP A 120 -6.95 5.22 -2.41
C ASP A 120 -6.81 6.73 -2.59
N ALA A 121 -5.60 7.22 -2.85
CA ALA A 121 -5.34 8.63 -3.17
C ALA A 121 -6.12 9.09 -4.41
N CYS A 122 -6.08 8.32 -5.51
CA CYS A 122 -6.84 8.61 -6.72
C CYS A 122 -8.36 8.61 -6.48
N ARG A 123 -8.86 7.66 -5.68
CA ARG A 123 -10.27 7.63 -5.27
C ARG A 123 -10.65 8.90 -4.50
N CYS A 124 -9.84 9.29 -3.51
CA CYS A 124 -10.05 10.51 -2.73
C CYS A 124 -10.04 11.78 -3.60
N LEU A 125 -9.12 11.86 -4.57
CA LEU A 125 -9.05 12.98 -5.51
C LEU A 125 -10.31 13.04 -6.38
N GLY A 126 -10.74 11.91 -6.94
CA GLY A 126 -11.95 11.84 -7.76
C GLY A 126 -13.22 12.23 -6.99
N GLU A 127 -13.34 11.78 -5.74
CA GLU A 127 -14.45 12.17 -4.85
C GLU A 127 -14.41 13.67 -4.50
N SER A 128 -13.22 14.21 -4.24
CA SER A 128 -13.04 15.63 -3.94
C SER A 128 -13.44 16.50 -5.15
N LEU A 129 -12.98 16.13 -6.35
CA LEU A 129 -13.35 16.81 -7.60
C LEU A 129 -14.87 16.77 -7.84
N ARG A 130 -15.53 15.62 -7.65
CA ARG A 130 -16.99 15.52 -7.78
C ARG A 130 -17.77 16.35 -6.74
N SER A 131 -17.16 16.64 -5.60
CA SER A 131 -17.77 17.47 -4.56
C SER A 131 -17.66 18.96 -4.84
N GLU A 132 -16.70 19.37 -5.68
CA GLU A 132 -16.41 20.76 -6.01
C GLU A 132 -16.90 21.16 -7.40
N PHE A 133 -16.99 20.20 -8.32
CA PHE A 133 -17.35 20.40 -9.71
C PHE A 133 -18.51 19.47 -10.11
N SER A 134 -19.51 20.02 -10.79
CA SER A 134 -20.63 19.24 -11.37
C SER A 134 -20.15 18.40 -12.55
N VAL A 135 -20.70 17.20 -12.72
CA VAL A 135 -20.38 16.29 -13.83
C VAL A 135 -20.87 16.82 -15.19
N HIS A 136 -21.77 17.81 -15.19
CA HIS A 136 -22.26 18.48 -16.39
C HIS A 136 -21.62 19.87 -16.49
N GLY A 137 -20.61 20.00 -17.35
CA GLY A 137 -20.37 21.25 -18.05
C GLY A 137 -21.30 21.32 -19.25
N ASP A 138 -21.88 22.48 -19.50
CA ASP A 138 -22.84 22.74 -20.57
C ASP A 138 -22.33 22.30 -21.95
N ASP A 139 -22.95 21.26 -22.51
CA ASP A 139 -23.00 20.98 -23.97
C ASP A 139 -24.19 21.73 -24.59
N VAL A 140 -24.40 22.99 -24.19
CA VAL A 140 -25.37 23.89 -24.83
C VAL A 140 -24.94 25.34 -24.66
N ALA A 141 -24.14 25.81 -25.63
CA ALA A 141 -24.30 27.10 -26.30
C ALA A 141 -23.47 27.10 -27.60
#